data_AF-A0A538G8X0-F1
#
_entry.id   AF-A0A538G8X0-F1
#
_cell.length_a   1.000
_cell.length_b   1.000
_cell.length_c   1.000
_cell.angle_alpha   90.00
_cell.angle_beta   90.00
_cell.angle_gamma   90.00
#
_symmetry.space_group_name_H-M   'P 1'
#
loop_
_entity.id
_entity.type
_entity.pdbx_description
1 polymer ?
#
loop_
_entity_poly.entity_id
_entity_poly.type
_entity_poly.pdbx_seq_one_letter_code
_entity_poly.pdbx_strand_id
1 'polypeptide(L)'
;MSSNWAGYAITASSTGVPSQPFTDVTGTWVQPRARCTPAERSSAAFWVGLGGWDASSTALEQIGTSVDCSAGKAVYAAWYEILPAEPVALRLKVRPGDRMTGAVLVTGTRVVLSLKNLTRHTRFTKAIPSVRPLDVGSAEWIAEAPSACGVGGSCRVVPLANFGTVTFTKAAAIGSAHAGTISDPSWSSAQVVLATDSTQAPGPFSNTHGALPTSLSPDGTLFSVSWRQTLTPPPIG
;
A
#
# COMPACT_ATOMS: atom_id res chain seq x y z
N MET A 1 -10.75 -5.18 6.90
CA MET A 1 -10.71 -4.66 5.52
C MET A 1 -10.65 -3.14 5.58
N SER A 2 -9.50 -2.57 5.24
CA SER A 2 -9.33 -1.13 5.27
C SER A 2 -10.11 -0.47 4.13
N SER A 3 -10.94 0.52 4.43
CA SER A 3 -11.79 1.21 3.43
C SER A 3 -11.01 2.18 2.53
N ASN A 4 -9.72 2.38 2.79
CA ASN A 4 -8.87 3.35 2.10
C ASN A 4 -7.79 2.70 1.21
N TRP A 5 -7.88 1.40 0.92
CA TRP A 5 -6.90 0.66 0.12
C TRP A 5 -7.47 0.17 -1.22
N ALA A 6 -6.65 0.18 -2.25
CA ALA A 6 -6.90 -0.50 -3.52
C ALA A 6 -5.67 -1.29 -3.96
N GLY A 7 -5.84 -2.57 -4.28
CA GLY A 7 -4.74 -3.41 -4.74
C GLY A 7 -5.01 -4.89 -4.51
N TYR A 8 -3.97 -5.61 -4.08
CA TYR A 8 -4.08 -7.02 -3.71
C TYR A 8 -3.46 -7.27 -2.34
N ALA A 9 -4.10 -8.15 -1.59
CA ALA A 9 -3.58 -8.77 -0.39
C ALA A 9 -3.59 -10.30 -0.58
N ILE A 10 -2.59 -10.98 0.00
CA ILE A 10 -2.58 -12.43 0.10
C ILE A 10 -2.53 -12.85 1.56
N THR A 11 -3.23 -13.93 1.90
CA THR A 11 -3.21 -14.58 3.21
C THR A 11 -2.86 -16.05 3.04
N ALA A 12 -2.46 -16.72 4.13
CA ALA A 12 -2.31 -18.17 4.11
C ALA A 12 -3.62 -18.84 3.65
N SER A 13 -3.50 -19.89 2.83
CA SER A 13 -4.66 -20.70 2.43
C SER A 13 -5.24 -21.43 3.65
N SER A 14 -6.57 -21.57 3.70
CA SER A 14 -7.27 -22.34 4.75
C SER A 14 -7.16 -23.87 4.57
N THR A 15 -6.49 -24.34 3.52
CA THR A 15 -6.38 -25.76 3.16
C THR A 15 -5.35 -26.51 4.01
N GLY A 16 -5.69 -26.83 5.27
CA GLY A 16 -5.11 -27.93 6.06
C GLY A 16 -3.62 -27.86 6.43
N VAL A 17 -2.86 -26.90 5.91
CA VAL A 17 -1.49 -26.58 6.31
C VAL A 17 -1.58 -25.52 7.42
N PRO A 18 -0.82 -25.62 8.51
CA PRO A 18 -0.79 -24.58 9.54
C PRO A 18 -0.55 -23.21 8.88
N SER A 19 -1.30 -22.18 9.28
CA SER A 19 -1.06 -20.80 8.83
C SER A 19 0.33 -20.38 9.28
N GLN A 20 1.28 -20.40 8.35
CA GLN A 20 2.65 -20.00 8.61
C GLN A 20 2.85 -18.56 8.10
N PRO A 21 3.75 -17.79 8.72
CA PRO A 21 3.86 -16.36 8.50
C PRO A 21 4.43 -16.03 7.12
N PHE A 22 3.99 -14.91 6.55
CA PHE A 22 4.72 -14.21 5.49
C PHE A 22 5.97 -13.56 6.08
N THR A 23 7.08 -13.78 5.42
CA THR A 23 8.40 -13.29 5.85
C THR A 23 8.97 -12.28 4.89
N ASP A 24 8.56 -12.29 3.63
CA ASP A 24 9.06 -11.35 2.63
C ASP A 24 7.95 -10.94 1.67
N VAL A 25 7.98 -9.68 1.26
CA VAL A 25 7.14 -9.13 0.19
C VAL A 25 7.99 -8.19 -0.66
N THR A 26 7.83 -8.27 -1.97
CA THR A 26 8.49 -7.38 -2.92
C THR A 26 7.55 -6.92 -4.00
N GLY A 27 7.77 -5.71 -4.51
CA GLY A 27 7.02 -5.17 -5.63
C GLY A 27 7.75 -4.02 -6.30
N THR A 28 7.47 -3.83 -7.58
CA THR A 28 8.03 -2.75 -8.38
C THR A 28 6.92 -1.93 -9.03
N TRP A 29 6.96 -0.61 -8.88
CA TRP A 29 6.03 0.29 -9.52
C TRP A 29 6.75 1.46 -10.20
N VAL A 30 6.03 2.15 -11.08
CA VAL A 30 6.45 3.45 -11.60
C VAL A 30 5.70 4.52 -10.82
N GLN A 31 6.41 5.46 -10.21
CA GLN A 31 5.80 6.58 -9.49
C GLN A 31 4.84 7.34 -10.44
N PRO A 32 3.52 7.36 -10.17
CA PRO A 32 2.58 8.06 -11.02
C PRO A 32 2.75 9.58 -10.92
N ARG A 33 2.32 10.29 -11.97
CA ARG A 33 2.16 11.73 -11.94
C ARG A 33 0.76 12.07 -11.44
N ALA A 34 0.67 12.72 -10.28
CA ALA A 34 -0.61 13.24 -9.81
C ALA A 34 -1.07 14.46 -10.60
N ARG A 35 -2.40 14.60 -10.73
CA ARG A 35 -3.09 15.78 -11.24
C ARG A 35 -3.66 16.55 -10.06
N CYS A 36 -2.93 17.57 -9.61
CA CYS A 36 -3.37 18.43 -8.51
C CYS A 36 -4.09 19.67 -9.04
N THR A 37 -5.18 20.08 -8.39
CA THR A 37 -5.94 21.29 -8.72
C THR A 37 -5.70 22.41 -7.68
N PRO A 38 -5.92 23.70 -8.04
CA PRO A 38 -5.54 24.85 -7.18
C PRO A 38 -6.18 24.90 -5.79
N ALA A 39 -7.34 24.27 -5.57
CA ALA A 39 -8.03 24.25 -4.27
C ALA A 39 -7.89 22.91 -3.52
N GLU A 40 -7.06 21.99 -4.04
CA GLU A 40 -7.00 20.62 -3.57
C GLU A 40 -6.08 20.45 -2.36
N ARG A 41 -6.53 19.59 -1.44
CA ARG A 41 -5.74 18.93 -0.40
C ARG A 41 -6.06 17.46 -0.45
N SER A 42 -5.18 16.69 -1.08
CA SER A 42 -5.39 15.25 -1.30
C SER A 42 -4.04 14.54 -1.26
N SER A 43 -4.06 13.24 -1.03
CA SER A 43 -2.85 12.43 -1.05
C SER A 43 -3.13 11.05 -1.64
N ALA A 44 -2.08 10.42 -2.15
CA ALA A 44 -2.07 9.01 -2.51
C ALA A 44 -0.72 8.40 -2.14
N ALA A 45 -0.74 7.15 -1.67
CA ALA A 45 0.45 6.37 -1.38
C ALA A 45 0.49 5.06 -2.16
N PHE A 46 1.69 4.57 -2.44
CA PHE A 46 1.97 3.32 -3.16
C PHE A 46 3.04 2.55 -2.42
N TRP A 47 2.73 1.34 -1.99
CA TRP A 47 3.60 0.61 -1.07
C TRP A 47 3.44 -0.91 -1.21
N VAL A 48 4.41 -1.61 -0.61
CA VAL A 48 4.33 -3.04 -0.30
C VAL A 48 4.51 -3.24 1.20
N GLY A 49 3.87 -4.25 1.75
CA GLY A 49 3.85 -4.45 3.20
C GLY A 49 3.50 -5.87 3.62
N LEU A 50 3.70 -6.11 4.91
CA LEU A 50 3.28 -7.31 5.63
C LEU A 50 2.32 -6.90 6.75
N GLY A 51 1.19 -7.61 6.85
CA GLY A 51 0.20 -7.43 7.89
C GLY A 51 -0.88 -6.39 7.61
N GLY A 52 -1.65 -6.00 8.62
CA GLY A 52 -2.66 -4.93 8.54
C GLY A 52 -3.92 -5.28 7.74
N TRP A 53 -3.99 -6.45 7.10
CA TRP A 53 -5.13 -6.89 6.31
C TRP A 53 -6.39 -7.16 7.16
N ASP A 54 -6.20 -7.81 8.31
CA ASP A 54 -7.29 -8.12 9.24
C ASP A 54 -7.82 -6.85 9.92
N ALA A 55 -9.14 -6.73 10.07
CA ALA A 55 -9.76 -5.55 10.66
C ALA A 55 -9.37 -5.32 12.14
N SER A 56 -8.93 -6.37 12.84
CA SER A 56 -8.45 -6.31 14.22
C SER A 56 -6.94 -6.11 14.32
N SER A 57 -6.23 -6.07 13.18
CA SER A 57 -4.78 -5.89 13.18
C SER A 57 -4.38 -4.52 13.72
N THR A 58 -3.28 -4.52 14.48
CA THR A 58 -2.69 -3.32 15.09
C THR A 58 -1.24 -3.10 14.66
N ALA A 59 -0.75 -3.94 13.74
CA ALA A 59 0.61 -3.90 13.21
C ALA A 59 0.57 -4.01 11.68
N LEU A 60 1.54 -3.35 11.05
CA LEU A 60 1.73 -3.28 9.60
C LEU A 60 3.14 -2.78 9.37
N GLU A 61 3.93 -3.54 8.62
CA GLU A 61 5.28 -3.15 8.23
C GLU A 61 5.31 -2.84 6.74
N GLN A 62 5.54 -1.59 6.39
CA GLN A 62 5.34 -1.12 5.02
C GLN A 62 6.40 -0.11 4.57
N ILE A 63 6.66 -0.11 3.26
CA ILE A 63 7.57 0.84 2.64
C ILE A 63 7.06 1.26 1.26
N GLY A 64 7.17 2.55 0.97
CA GLY A 64 6.60 3.07 -0.25
C GLY A 64 6.97 4.49 -0.58
N THR A 65 6.14 5.04 -1.45
CA THR A 65 6.19 6.40 -1.95
C THR A 65 4.82 7.04 -1.84
N SER A 66 4.77 8.36 -1.72
CA SER A 66 3.53 9.11 -1.69
C SER A 66 3.58 10.32 -2.62
N VAL A 67 2.39 10.85 -2.89
CA VAL A 67 2.21 12.15 -3.52
C VAL A 67 1.17 12.95 -2.74
N ASP A 68 1.55 14.15 -2.31
CA ASP A 68 0.68 15.11 -1.67
C ASP A 68 0.37 16.25 -2.65
N CYS A 69 -0.92 16.49 -2.88
CA CYS A 69 -1.41 17.61 -3.64
C CYS A 69 -1.79 18.76 -2.69
N SER A 70 -1.19 19.93 -2.90
CA SER A 70 -1.57 21.15 -2.20
C SER A 70 -1.48 22.35 -3.14
N ALA A 71 -2.57 23.11 -3.25
CA ALA A 71 -2.64 24.33 -4.05
C ALA A 71 -2.14 24.15 -5.51
N GLY A 72 -2.56 23.05 -6.15
CA GLY A 72 -2.16 22.69 -7.52
C GLY A 72 -0.73 22.14 -7.66
N LYS A 73 0.01 21.97 -6.56
CA LYS A 73 1.39 21.45 -6.56
C LYS A 73 1.42 20.02 -6.01
N ALA A 74 2.12 19.14 -6.74
CA ALA A 74 2.41 17.78 -6.31
C ALA A 74 3.78 17.72 -5.62
N VAL A 75 3.84 17.18 -4.40
CA VAL A 75 5.08 16.87 -3.67
C VAL A 75 5.19 15.37 -3.54
N TYR A 76 6.33 14.80 -3.90
CA TYR A 76 6.57 13.36 -3.87
C TYR A 76 7.58 13.02 -2.79
N ALA A 77 7.29 11.99 -2.00
CA ALA A 77 8.17 11.53 -0.94
C ALA A 77 8.31 10.01 -0.95
N ALA A 78 9.37 9.52 -0.31
CA ALA A 78 9.53 8.12 0.05
C ALA A 78 9.46 8.01 1.57
N TRP A 79 8.93 6.90 2.07
CA TRP A 79 8.69 6.70 3.49
C TRP A 79 8.70 5.20 3.83
N TYR A 80 8.90 4.88 5.09
CA TYR A 80 8.56 3.58 5.66
C TYR A 80 7.73 3.77 6.93
N GLU A 81 7.01 2.74 7.33
CA GLU A 81 6.23 2.73 8.56
C GLU A 81 6.21 1.33 9.17
N ILE A 82 6.26 1.27 10.49
CA ILE A 82 6.07 0.04 11.27
C ILE A 82 5.05 0.42 12.33
N LEU A 83 3.77 0.09 12.08
CA LEU A 83 2.69 0.46 12.98
C LEU A 83 2.91 -0.13 14.38
N PRO A 84 2.51 0.60 15.43
CA PRO A 84 1.75 1.86 15.42
C PRO A 84 2.63 3.14 15.43
N ALA A 85 3.92 3.04 15.07
CA ALA A 85 4.75 4.25 14.97
C ALA A 85 4.39 5.05 13.71
N GLU A 86 4.52 6.37 13.80
CA GLU A 86 4.31 7.30 12.67
C GLU A 86 5.25 7.00 11.49
N PRO A 87 4.84 7.34 10.25
CA PRO A 87 5.65 7.13 9.07
C PRO A 87 6.93 7.98 9.11
N VAL A 88 8.04 7.36 8.71
CA VAL A 88 9.36 8.00 8.68
C VAL A 88 9.74 8.35 7.25
N ALA A 89 9.89 9.64 6.99
CA ALA A 89 10.33 10.15 5.70
C ALA A 89 11.77 9.72 5.37
N LEU A 90 11.99 9.32 4.12
CA LEU A 90 13.27 8.91 3.60
C LEU A 90 13.95 10.05 2.83
N ARG A 91 15.27 10.16 2.98
CA ARG A 91 16.12 11.05 2.14
C ARG A 91 16.38 10.42 0.77
N LEU A 92 15.31 10.08 0.06
CA LEU A 92 15.35 9.46 -1.25
C LEU A 92 14.50 10.29 -2.22
N LYS A 93 15.12 10.79 -3.28
CA LYS A 93 14.44 11.65 -4.24
C LYS A 93 13.49 10.82 -5.11
N VAL A 94 12.23 11.23 -5.14
CA VAL A 94 11.17 10.61 -5.94
C VAL A 94 10.64 11.63 -6.93
N ARG A 95 10.44 11.21 -8.18
CA ARG A 95 9.77 11.99 -9.22
C ARG A 95 8.81 11.09 -10.00
N PRO A 96 7.77 11.66 -10.62
CA PRO A 96 6.96 10.93 -11.59
C PRO A 96 7.82 10.26 -12.66
N GLY A 97 7.51 9.01 -12.98
CA GLY A 97 8.26 8.19 -13.92
C GLY A 97 9.46 7.45 -13.32
N ASP A 98 9.83 7.69 -12.06
CA ASP A 98 10.85 6.90 -11.40
C ASP A 98 10.35 5.46 -11.17
N ARG A 99 11.18 4.47 -11.49
CA ARG A 99 10.90 3.05 -11.25
C ARG A 99 11.38 2.69 -9.85
N MET A 100 10.45 2.35 -8.98
CA MET A 100 10.63 2.07 -7.57
C MET A 100 10.49 0.58 -7.30
N THR A 101 11.37 -0.01 -6.50
CA THR A 101 11.24 -1.38 -5.99
C THR A 101 11.26 -1.34 -4.47
N GLY A 102 10.15 -1.71 -3.84
CA GLY A 102 10.01 -1.88 -2.40
C GLY A 102 10.18 -3.34 -1.99
N ALA A 103 10.70 -3.54 -0.79
CA ALA A 103 10.76 -4.84 -0.14
C ALA A 103 10.65 -4.69 1.38
N VAL A 104 9.87 -5.58 2.01
CA VAL A 104 9.80 -5.76 3.46
C VAL A 104 10.14 -7.21 3.77
N LEU A 105 11.10 -7.41 4.67
CA LEU A 105 11.53 -8.73 5.14
C LEU A 105 11.43 -8.76 6.66
N VAL A 106 10.76 -9.76 7.22
CA VAL A 106 10.71 -10.05 8.66
C VAL A 106 11.57 -11.27 8.96
N THR A 107 12.49 -11.11 9.90
CA THR A 107 13.36 -12.20 10.38
C THR A 107 13.37 -12.20 11.90
N GLY A 108 12.69 -13.17 12.52
CA GLY A 108 12.42 -13.15 13.95
C GLY A 108 11.63 -11.90 14.32
N THR A 109 12.17 -11.06 15.20
CA THR A 109 11.56 -9.77 15.59
C THR A 109 12.12 -8.58 14.81
N ARG A 110 12.88 -8.81 13.73
CA ARG A 110 13.54 -7.73 12.97
C ARG A 110 12.84 -7.50 11.65
N VAL A 111 12.54 -6.23 11.37
CA VAL A 111 11.97 -5.77 10.11
C VAL A 111 13.08 -5.13 9.27
N VAL A 112 13.29 -5.62 8.06
CA VAL A 112 14.24 -5.08 7.09
C VAL A 112 13.45 -4.43 5.97
N LEU A 113 13.61 -3.13 5.82
CA LEU A 113 12.90 -2.30 4.87
C LEU A 113 13.88 -1.85 3.80
N SER A 114 13.55 -2.04 2.53
CA SER A 114 14.37 -1.60 1.40
C SER A 114 13.54 -0.92 0.33
N LEU A 115 13.98 0.26 -0.11
CA LEU A 115 13.39 0.97 -1.26
C LEU A 115 14.50 1.37 -2.22
N LYS A 116 14.40 0.90 -3.47
CA LYS A 116 15.34 1.20 -4.55
C LYS A 116 14.64 2.06 -5.59
N ASN A 117 15.26 3.18 -5.97
CA ASN A 117 14.88 3.93 -7.16
C ASN A 117 15.82 3.51 -8.29
N LEU A 118 15.33 2.64 -9.17
CA LEU A 118 16.09 2.05 -10.26
C LEU A 118 16.42 3.07 -11.34
N THR A 119 15.58 4.08 -11.54
CA THR A 119 15.82 5.19 -12.50
C THR A 119 16.95 6.09 -12.04
N ARG A 120 17.13 6.26 -10.73
CA ARG A 120 18.13 7.16 -10.13
C ARG A 120 19.34 6.46 -9.55
N HIS A 121 19.36 5.13 -9.55
CA HIS A 121 20.40 4.31 -8.93
C HIS A 121 20.64 4.63 -7.44
N THR A 122 19.59 5.05 -6.72
CA THR A 122 19.65 5.32 -5.27
C THR A 122 18.88 4.26 -4.51
N ARG A 123 19.31 3.96 -3.28
CA ARG A 123 18.63 3.00 -2.40
C ARG A 123 18.61 3.46 -0.96
N PHE A 124 17.59 3.00 -0.25
CA PHE A 124 17.51 3.00 1.19
C PHE A 124 17.38 1.55 1.66
N THR A 125 18.06 1.20 2.75
CA THR A 125 17.88 -0.08 3.45
C THR A 125 18.08 0.15 4.94
N LYS A 126 17.17 -0.37 5.77
CA LYS A 126 17.28 -0.28 7.23
C LYS A 126 16.70 -1.53 7.88
N ALA A 127 17.41 -2.04 8.89
CA ALA A 127 16.99 -3.19 9.68
C ALA A 127 16.65 -2.72 11.10
N ILE A 128 15.38 -2.80 11.47
CA ILE A 128 14.82 -2.24 12.70
C ILE A 128 14.39 -3.41 13.60
N PRO A 129 14.92 -3.53 14.82
CA PRO A 129 14.36 -4.46 15.80
C PRO A 129 12.99 -3.96 16.24
N SER A 130 11.99 -4.84 16.22
CA SER A 130 10.68 -4.56 16.77
C SER A 130 10.61 -5.02 18.21
N VAL A 131 10.11 -4.13 19.06
CA VAL A 131 9.76 -4.41 20.46
C VAL A 131 8.26 -4.59 20.65
N ARG A 132 7.50 -4.52 19.54
CA ARG A 132 6.05 -4.68 19.48
C ARG A 132 5.71 -5.92 18.65
N PRO A 133 4.52 -6.53 18.83
CA PRO A 133 4.05 -7.58 17.95
C PRO A 133 4.08 -7.13 16.49
N LEU A 134 4.60 -7.98 15.62
CA LEU A 134 4.56 -7.81 14.16
C LEU A 134 3.33 -8.53 13.63
N ASP A 135 2.81 -8.08 12.50
CA ASP A 135 1.76 -8.80 11.77
C ASP A 135 2.32 -9.37 10.48
N VAL A 136 2.39 -10.69 10.44
CA VAL A 136 2.92 -11.48 9.32
C VAL A 136 1.85 -12.41 8.75
N GLY A 137 0.58 -12.12 9.03
CA GLY A 137 -0.57 -12.90 8.57
C GLY A 137 -0.89 -12.70 7.08
N SER A 138 -0.37 -11.64 6.48
CA SER A 138 -0.67 -11.23 5.11
C SER A 138 0.48 -10.49 4.44
N ALA A 139 0.42 -10.37 3.12
CA ALA A 139 1.32 -9.54 2.32
C ALA A 139 0.53 -8.73 1.27
N GLU A 140 0.89 -7.47 1.06
CA GLU A 140 0.08 -6.54 0.27
C GLU A 140 0.87 -5.70 -0.75
N TRP A 141 0.15 -5.29 -1.80
CA TRP A 141 0.59 -4.34 -2.84
C TRP A 141 -0.52 -3.32 -3.07
N ILE A 142 -0.36 -2.11 -2.54
CA ILE A 142 -1.48 -1.21 -2.32
C ILE A 142 -1.22 0.19 -2.90
N ALA A 143 -2.26 0.73 -3.54
CA ALA A 143 -2.48 2.16 -3.67
C ALA A 143 -3.49 2.61 -2.60
N GLU A 144 -3.16 3.64 -1.84
CA GLU A 144 -3.92 4.03 -0.64
C GLU A 144 -4.28 5.53 -0.68
N ALA A 145 -5.45 5.86 -0.11
CA ALA A 145 -5.72 7.21 0.41
C ALA A 145 -5.24 7.29 1.86
N PRO A 146 -4.12 7.98 2.18
CA PRO A 146 -3.56 7.94 3.53
C PRO A 146 -4.49 8.55 4.57
N SER A 147 -4.26 8.25 5.85
CA SER A 147 -4.93 8.94 6.95
C SER A 147 -4.06 10.07 7.49
N ALA A 148 -4.70 11.20 7.83
CA ALA A 148 -4.09 12.27 8.61
C ALA A 148 -4.62 12.20 10.05
N CYS A 149 -3.72 12.15 11.02
CA CYS A 149 -4.06 12.12 12.44
C CYS A 149 -3.92 13.52 13.04
N GLY A 150 -4.98 14.00 13.69
CA GLY A 150 -5.02 15.28 14.38
C GLY A 150 -4.51 15.20 15.82
N VAL A 151 -4.36 16.37 16.45
CA VAL A 151 -4.05 16.47 17.88
C VAL A 151 -5.14 15.75 18.68
N GLY A 152 -4.75 14.78 19.51
CA GLY A 152 -5.68 13.93 20.27
C GLY A 152 -5.91 12.53 19.68
N GLY A 153 -5.19 12.14 18.62
CA GLY A 153 -5.16 10.76 18.12
C GLY A 153 -6.31 10.37 17.19
N SER A 154 -7.20 11.30 16.85
CA SER A 154 -8.25 11.03 15.85
C SER A 154 -7.65 11.07 14.44
N CYS A 155 -7.76 9.98 13.72
CA CYS A 155 -7.28 9.84 12.34
C CYS A 155 -8.45 9.87 11.36
N ARG A 156 -8.26 10.55 10.22
CA ARG A 156 -9.24 10.61 9.15
C ARG A 156 -8.54 10.39 7.82
N VAL A 157 -9.13 9.55 6.98
CA VAL A 157 -8.67 9.35 5.61
C VAL A 157 -8.75 10.69 4.87
N VAL A 158 -7.67 11.09 4.21
CA VAL A 158 -7.66 12.31 3.39
C VAL A 158 -8.24 12.04 2.00
N PRO A 159 -8.73 13.07 1.29
CA PRO A 159 -9.16 12.92 -0.10
C PRO A 159 -8.09 12.22 -0.96
N LEU A 160 -8.50 11.23 -1.76
CA LEU A 160 -7.59 10.50 -2.64
C LEU A 160 -7.15 11.38 -3.83
N ALA A 161 -5.85 11.62 -3.95
CA ALA A 161 -5.28 12.39 -5.06
C ALA A 161 -5.45 11.65 -6.39
N ASN A 162 -5.75 12.39 -7.47
CA ASN A 162 -5.82 11.81 -8.80
C ASN A 162 -4.42 11.45 -9.31
N PHE A 163 -4.00 10.21 -9.06
CA PHE A 163 -2.72 9.66 -9.51
C PHE A 163 -2.77 9.07 -10.92
N GLY A 164 -3.92 9.09 -11.60
CA GLY A 164 -4.14 8.39 -12.86
C GLY A 164 -4.11 6.89 -12.66
N THR A 165 -2.95 6.27 -12.91
CA THR A 165 -2.74 4.82 -12.80
C THR A 165 -1.36 4.52 -12.23
N VAL A 166 -1.28 3.55 -11.32
CA VAL A 166 -0.05 2.90 -10.89
C VAL A 166 -0.06 1.45 -11.37
N THR A 167 1.07 0.94 -11.83
CA THR A 167 1.22 -0.48 -12.19
C THR A 167 2.23 -1.11 -11.27
N PHE A 168 1.80 -2.15 -10.55
CA PHE A 168 2.69 -3.02 -9.80
C PHE A 168 3.14 -4.17 -10.70
N THR A 169 4.42 -4.49 -10.62
CA THR A 169 5.09 -5.54 -11.38
C THR A 169 6.06 -6.26 -10.46
N LYS A 170 6.45 -7.49 -10.83
CA LYS A 170 7.34 -8.31 -10.00
C LYS A 170 6.81 -8.45 -8.57
N ALA A 171 5.48 -8.56 -8.44
CA ALA A 171 4.83 -8.80 -7.17
C ALA A 171 5.08 -10.24 -6.74
N ALA A 172 5.78 -10.41 -5.62
CA ALA A 172 6.12 -11.72 -5.07
C ALA A 172 6.27 -11.64 -3.56
N ALA A 173 6.03 -12.77 -2.89
CA ALA A 173 6.17 -12.91 -1.46
C ALA A 173 6.81 -14.25 -1.11
N ILE A 174 7.33 -14.34 0.12
CA ILE A 174 7.73 -15.59 0.75
C ILE A 174 6.91 -15.76 2.02
N GLY A 175 6.18 -16.85 2.12
CA GLY A 175 5.45 -17.25 3.32
C GLY A 175 5.59 -18.75 3.54
N SER A 176 5.63 -19.21 4.79
CA SER A 176 5.85 -20.64 5.04
C SER A 176 7.14 -21.21 4.39
N ALA A 177 8.16 -20.36 4.17
CA ALA A 177 9.36 -20.65 3.38
C ALA A 177 9.12 -21.02 1.89
N HIS A 178 7.90 -20.80 1.38
CA HIS A 178 7.54 -20.94 -0.02
C HIS A 178 7.54 -19.58 -0.71
N ALA A 179 8.24 -19.46 -1.84
CA ALA A 179 8.27 -18.24 -2.65
C ALA A 179 7.22 -18.35 -3.76
N GLY A 180 6.37 -17.33 -3.89
CA GLY A 180 5.29 -17.31 -4.88
C GLY A 180 4.90 -15.91 -5.33
N THR A 181 4.11 -15.84 -6.39
CA THR A 181 3.46 -14.60 -6.85
C THR A 181 2.08 -14.46 -6.21
N ILE A 182 1.34 -13.39 -6.53
CA ILE A 182 0.01 -13.15 -5.94
C ILE A 182 -0.96 -14.30 -6.27
N SER A 183 -0.85 -14.90 -7.45
CA SER A 183 -1.75 -15.96 -7.91
C SER A 183 -1.27 -17.38 -7.57
N ASP A 184 -0.22 -17.53 -6.76
CA ASP A 184 0.28 -18.85 -6.38
C ASP A 184 -0.77 -19.59 -5.52
N PRO A 185 -1.05 -20.86 -5.83
CA PRO A 185 -2.16 -21.61 -5.22
C PRO A 185 -1.95 -21.93 -3.74
N SER A 186 -0.76 -21.66 -3.19
CA SER A 186 -0.46 -21.84 -1.77
C SER A 186 -1.09 -20.76 -0.88
N TRP A 187 -1.61 -19.67 -1.48
CA TRP A 187 -2.22 -18.54 -0.79
C TRP A 187 -3.69 -18.35 -1.20
N SER A 188 -4.42 -17.62 -0.37
CA SER A 188 -5.68 -16.99 -0.79
C SER A 188 -5.38 -15.55 -1.18
N SER A 189 -5.77 -15.13 -2.39
CA SER A 189 -5.62 -13.75 -2.84
C SER A 189 -6.95 -13.01 -2.79
N ALA A 190 -6.92 -11.75 -2.38
CA ALA A 190 -8.06 -10.86 -2.34
C ALA A 190 -7.74 -9.57 -3.11
N GLN A 191 -8.63 -9.22 -4.05
CA GLN A 191 -8.61 -7.91 -4.70
C GLN A 191 -9.31 -6.90 -3.80
N VAL A 192 -8.66 -5.77 -3.54
CA VAL A 192 -9.14 -4.71 -2.65
C VAL A 192 -9.53 -3.50 -3.49
N VAL A 193 -10.72 -2.95 -3.28
CA VAL A 193 -11.19 -1.76 -4.00
C VAL A 193 -11.35 -0.62 -3.01
N LEU A 194 -10.77 0.53 -3.34
CA LEU A 194 -11.04 1.77 -2.62
C LEU A 194 -12.30 2.36 -3.22
N ALA A 195 -13.43 2.12 -2.57
CA ALA A 195 -14.71 2.67 -2.98
C ALA A 195 -14.98 3.99 -2.27
N THR A 196 -15.79 4.83 -2.89
CA THR A 196 -16.23 6.09 -2.28
C THR A 196 -17.21 5.78 -1.17
N ASP A 197 -16.99 6.31 0.03
CA ASP A 197 -17.95 6.18 1.12
C ASP A 197 -19.07 7.21 0.92
N SER A 198 -20.18 6.79 0.32
CA SER A 198 -21.37 7.63 0.11
C SER A 198 -22.08 8.00 1.42
N THR A 199 -21.68 7.43 2.55
CA THR A 199 -22.28 7.71 3.87
C THR A 199 -21.55 8.82 4.64
N GLN A 200 -20.36 9.25 4.19
CA GLN A 200 -19.71 10.43 4.75
C GLN A 200 -20.45 11.69 4.29
N ALA A 201 -20.97 12.45 5.26
CA ALA A 201 -21.56 13.76 5.01
C ALA A 201 -20.60 14.64 4.18
N PRO A 202 -21.11 15.45 3.22
CA PRO A 202 -20.29 16.35 2.44
C PRO A 202 -19.47 17.26 3.36
N GLY A 203 -18.15 17.20 3.22
CA GLY A 203 -17.21 17.97 4.04
C GLY A 203 -15.84 18.02 3.38
N PRO A 204 -14.92 18.87 3.85
CA PRO A 204 -13.60 19.05 3.23
C PRO A 204 -12.70 17.80 3.26
N PHE A 205 -13.14 16.73 3.95
CA PHE A 205 -12.47 15.45 4.09
C PHE A 205 -13.31 14.27 3.60
N SER A 206 -14.41 14.50 2.88
CA SER A 206 -15.22 13.42 2.29
C SER A 206 -14.46 12.77 1.14
N ASN A 207 -14.25 11.45 1.21
CA ASN A 207 -13.59 10.69 0.14
C ASN A 207 -14.59 10.37 -0.97
N THR A 208 -14.79 11.33 -1.86
CA THR A 208 -15.66 11.17 -3.05
C THR A 208 -14.98 10.43 -4.19
N HIS A 209 -13.71 10.03 -4.03
CA HIS A 209 -12.92 9.38 -5.08
C HIS A 209 -12.52 7.96 -4.68
N GLY A 210 -12.35 7.11 -5.69
CA GLY A 210 -12.03 5.70 -5.52
C GLY A 210 -10.79 5.26 -6.30
N ALA A 211 -10.39 4.01 -6.11
CA ALA A 211 -9.36 3.37 -6.90
C ALA A 211 -9.71 1.89 -7.16
N LEU A 212 -9.55 1.47 -8.42
CA LEU A 212 -9.95 0.15 -8.89
C LEU A 212 -8.73 -0.59 -9.45
N PRO A 213 -8.37 -1.76 -8.90
CA PRO A 213 -7.38 -2.64 -9.50
C PRO A 213 -7.93 -3.34 -10.74
N THR A 214 -7.05 -3.63 -11.70
CA THR A 214 -7.31 -4.61 -12.77
C THR A 214 -7.19 -6.01 -12.19
N SER A 215 -7.64 -7.01 -12.95
CA SER A 215 -7.25 -8.41 -12.72
C SER A 215 -5.72 -8.56 -12.79
N LEU A 216 -5.21 -9.59 -12.12
CA LEU A 216 -3.81 -10.01 -12.22
C LEU A 216 -3.47 -10.50 -13.63
N SER A 217 -2.21 -10.36 -14.01
CA SER A 217 -1.63 -11.10 -15.13
C SER A 217 -1.72 -12.62 -14.89
N PRO A 218 -1.66 -13.47 -15.94
CA PRO A 218 -1.74 -14.92 -15.79
C PRO A 218 -0.69 -15.53 -14.86
N ASP A 219 0.47 -14.89 -14.72
CA ASP A 219 1.56 -15.30 -13.82
C ASP A 219 1.48 -14.68 -12.42
N GLY A 220 0.48 -13.84 -12.14
CA GLY A 220 0.25 -13.19 -10.84
C GLY A 220 1.27 -12.13 -10.47
N THR A 221 2.14 -11.70 -11.38
CA THR A 221 3.23 -10.75 -11.07
C THR A 221 2.86 -9.29 -11.29
N LEU A 222 1.74 -9.01 -11.96
CA LEU A 222 1.38 -7.69 -12.45
C LEU A 222 -0.11 -7.39 -12.29
N PHE A 223 -0.40 -6.17 -11.88
CA PHE A 223 -1.72 -5.55 -11.97
C PHE A 223 -1.55 -4.03 -12.00
N SER A 224 -2.60 -3.31 -12.42
CA SER A 224 -2.64 -1.85 -12.31
C SER A 224 -3.77 -1.41 -11.39
N VAL A 225 -3.59 -0.30 -10.69
CA VAL A 225 -4.66 0.37 -9.95
C VAL A 225 -4.90 1.72 -10.60
N SER A 226 -6.16 2.04 -10.91
CA SER A 226 -6.53 3.31 -11.51
C SER A 226 -7.44 4.11 -10.59
N TRP A 227 -7.14 5.39 -10.45
CA TRP A 227 -8.01 6.35 -9.79
C TRP A 227 -9.35 6.45 -10.54
N ARG A 228 -10.41 6.74 -9.78
CA ARG A 228 -11.77 6.91 -10.28
C ARG A 228 -12.44 8.06 -9.58
N GLN A 229 -13.16 8.86 -10.36
CA GLN A 229 -13.89 10.01 -9.84
C GLN A 229 -15.08 9.58 -8.97
N THR A 230 -15.71 8.45 -9.29
CA THR A 230 -16.76 7.84 -8.47
C THR A 230 -16.64 6.32 -8.59
N LEU A 231 -16.75 5.61 -7.46
CA LEU A 231 -16.85 4.15 -7.40
C LEU A 231 -17.82 3.79 -6.28
N THR A 232 -19.03 3.38 -6.66
CA THR A 232 -19.94 2.74 -5.71
C THR A 232 -19.36 1.39 -5.31
N PRO A 233 -19.33 1.04 -4.01
CA PRO A 233 -18.98 -0.31 -3.58
C PRO A 233 -19.86 -1.34 -4.31
N PRO A 234 -19.35 -2.54 -4.62
CA PRO A 234 -20.22 -3.63 -5.06
C PRO A 234 -21.30 -3.90 -3.99
N PRO A 235 -22.51 -4.36 -4.37
CA PRO A 235 -23.53 -4.74 -3.41
C PRO A 235 -22.98 -5.79 -2.46
N ILE A 236 -23.21 -5.62 -1.16
CA ILE A 236 -22.89 -6.64 -0.15
C ILE A 236 -23.85 -7.80 -0.41
N GLY A 237 -23.33 -8.93 -0.91
CA GLY A 237 -24.07 -10.18 -1.04
C GLY A 237 -24.04 -10.99 0.24
#